data_AF-A0A0D2NU05-F1
#
_entry.id   AF-A0A0D2NU05-F1
#
_cell.length_a   1.000
_cell.length_b   1.000
_cell.length_c   1.000
_cell.angle_alpha   90.00
_cell.angle_beta   90.00
_cell.angle_gamma   90.00
#
_symmetry.space_group_name_H-M   'P 1'
#
loop_
_entity.id
_entity.type
_entity.pdbx_description
1 polymer ?
#
loop_
_entity_poly.entity_id
_entity_poly.type
_entity_poly.pdbx_seq_one_letter_code
_entity_poly.pdbx_strand_id
1 'polypeptide(L)'
;MHLFQPPPQCPQGLRLEAPPLAPSEPSTEEKVTLWEERVKLFSESTKAYEQCDTLEEEYEIALRATKSTLFESLRAEHQERLHGQLAQIARRLDDARAKYQTLRGKLLDTSSWPVSPPPTVHQDHEPHVELVNDVVELNRLIVMIKGIVTDKIMQPNPNMPTQQEIDEYREQLVAFGITDEIMQPDPNMPTQQEIDEYREQLVAFEDQVTSMRNEVAQFKLDRAVNMAHIVGSNDYERRERDTLMHAKIAEMQQLKIERDEEMCKWNKSKRKMLQLEEHLQAHISTQKTTSAVLDTLRTALKAYSMRPPSPPMSPTPVSASYLLETLRWPILNALRDPSSEMRLIFEQMRKNVEKLIEEKNKKLFEEVERKSRETLHVLRQLRSHIEKDQNQGNVQAHQSQPQLQ
;
A
#
# COMPACT_ATOMS: atom_id res chain seq x y z
N MET A 1 55.98 11.95 -72.62
CA MET A 1 54.96 13.00 -72.43
C MET A 1 53.78 12.36 -71.70
N HIS A 2 53.71 12.54 -70.38
CA HIS A 2 52.60 12.01 -69.58
C HIS A 2 51.50 13.08 -69.49
N LEU A 3 50.33 12.76 -70.03
CA LEU A 3 49.13 13.57 -69.95
C LEU A 3 48.68 13.60 -68.47
N PHE A 4 48.78 14.77 -67.85
CA PHE A 4 48.22 15.03 -66.53
C PHE A 4 46.69 14.96 -66.63
N GLN A 5 46.12 13.90 -66.09
CA GLN A 5 44.69 13.75 -65.94
C GLN A 5 44.24 14.64 -64.75
N PRO A 6 43.32 15.60 -64.94
CA PRO A 6 42.86 16.46 -63.87
C PRO A 6 42.13 15.63 -62.80
N PRO A 7 42.30 15.96 -61.51
CA PRO A 7 41.71 15.21 -60.42
C PRO A 7 40.18 15.17 -60.53
N PRO A 8 39.54 14.05 -60.16
CA PRO A 8 38.09 13.90 -60.21
C PRO A 8 37.40 14.97 -59.36
N GLN A 9 36.42 15.65 -59.96
CA GLN A 9 35.64 16.68 -59.27
C GLN A 9 34.85 16.04 -58.12
N CYS A 10 35.03 16.57 -56.91
CA CYS A 10 34.24 16.17 -55.75
C CYS A 10 32.74 16.37 -56.06
N PRO A 11 31.89 15.36 -55.81
CA PRO A 11 30.45 15.47 -56.03
C PRO A 11 29.88 16.58 -55.14
N GLN A 12 29.35 17.64 -55.76
CA GLN A 12 28.77 18.82 -55.11
C GLN A 12 27.44 18.54 -54.37
N GLY A 13 27.14 17.28 -54.05
CA GLY A 13 25.84 16.82 -53.55
C GLY A 13 25.77 16.47 -52.06
N LEU A 14 26.89 16.42 -51.34
CA LEU A 14 26.88 16.16 -49.88
C LEU A 14 26.90 17.49 -49.12
N ARG A 15 25.80 18.24 -49.24
CA ARG A 15 25.52 19.32 -48.28
C ARG A 15 25.21 18.59 -46.97
N LEU A 16 26.19 18.48 -46.08
CA LEU A 16 25.93 18.15 -44.67
C LEU A 16 24.93 19.21 -44.20
N GLU A 17 23.64 18.86 -44.16
CA GLU A 17 22.69 19.62 -43.38
C GLU A 17 23.26 19.65 -41.97
N ALA A 18 23.56 20.86 -41.49
CA ALA A 18 23.98 21.05 -40.13
C ALA A 18 22.95 20.33 -39.25
N PRO A 19 23.38 19.44 -38.33
CA PRO A 19 22.44 18.72 -37.48
C PRO A 19 21.48 19.74 -36.85
N PRO A 20 20.17 19.46 -36.87
CA PRO A 20 19.18 20.40 -36.34
C PRO A 20 19.62 20.83 -34.95
N LEU A 21 19.71 22.15 -34.74
CA LEU A 21 20.08 22.76 -33.46
C LEU A 21 19.33 22.03 -32.35
N ALA A 22 20.08 21.49 -31.39
CA ALA A 22 19.48 20.78 -30.26
C ALA A 22 18.41 21.69 -29.63
N PRO A 23 17.19 21.17 -29.41
CA PRO A 23 16.12 21.97 -28.82
C PRO A 23 16.62 22.58 -27.52
N SER A 24 16.41 23.88 -27.36
CA SER A 24 16.78 24.64 -26.17
C SER A 24 16.28 23.90 -24.93
N GLU A 25 17.18 23.60 -24.00
CA GLU A 25 16.79 22.92 -22.78
C GLU A 25 15.82 23.83 -22.00
N PRO A 26 14.64 23.33 -21.57
CA PRO A 26 13.68 24.15 -20.85
C PRO A 26 14.30 24.70 -19.57
N SER A 27 13.96 25.94 -19.24
CA SER A 27 14.38 26.58 -18.00
C SER A 27 13.93 25.79 -16.78
N THR A 28 14.58 26.00 -15.63
CA THR A 28 14.22 25.30 -14.39
C THR A 28 12.76 25.54 -14.00
N GLU A 29 12.23 26.74 -14.25
CA GLU A 29 10.84 27.09 -13.96
C GLU A 29 9.87 26.36 -14.90
N GLU A 30 10.17 26.31 -16.21
CA GLU A 30 9.39 25.53 -17.18
C GLU A 30 9.41 24.03 -16.87
N LYS A 31 10.54 23.49 -16.40
CA LYS A 31 10.61 22.09 -15.95
C LYS A 31 9.69 21.82 -14.76
N VAL A 32 9.60 22.75 -13.81
CA VAL A 32 8.72 22.62 -12.64
C VAL A 32 7.25 22.67 -13.07
N THR A 33 6.86 23.62 -13.92
CA THR A 33 5.47 23.75 -14.38
C THR A 33 5.02 22.53 -15.20
N LEU A 34 5.87 22.02 -16.10
CA LEU A 34 5.61 20.78 -16.84
C LEU A 34 5.47 19.58 -15.90
N TRP A 35 6.27 19.52 -14.83
CA TRP A 35 6.17 18.44 -13.85
C TRP A 35 4.85 18.51 -13.07
N GLU A 36 4.43 19.71 -12.63
CA GLU A 36 3.15 19.90 -11.95
C GLU A 36 1.95 19.53 -12.84
N GLU A 37 1.95 19.98 -14.10
CA GLU A 37 0.91 19.62 -15.08
C GLU A 37 0.83 18.10 -15.28
N ARG A 38 1.98 17.45 -15.37
CA ARG A 38 2.07 15.99 -15.52
C ARG A 38 1.55 15.24 -14.30
N VAL A 39 1.94 15.64 -13.09
CA VAL A 39 1.44 15.04 -11.84
C VAL A 39 -0.07 15.19 -11.78
N LYS A 40 -0.59 16.35 -12.19
CA LYS A 40 -2.03 16.59 -12.29
C LYS A 40 -2.68 15.64 -13.31
N LEU A 41 -2.20 15.57 -14.54
CA LEU A 41 -2.70 14.65 -15.58
C LEU A 41 -2.68 13.19 -15.13
N PHE A 42 -1.60 12.76 -14.47
CA PHE A 42 -1.49 11.42 -13.91
C PHE A 42 -2.56 11.18 -12.85
N SER A 43 -2.73 12.11 -11.90
CA SER A 43 -3.75 11.99 -10.85
C SER A 43 -5.18 11.96 -11.41
N GLU A 44 -5.46 12.75 -12.44
CA GLU A 44 -6.76 12.77 -13.12
C GLU A 44 -6.99 11.49 -13.92
N SER A 45 -5.96 10.96 -14.58
CA SER A 45 -6.01 9.69 -15.31
C SER A 45 -6.27 8.51 -14.37
N THR A 46 -5.64 8.47 -13.20
CA THR A 46 -5.88 7.42 -12.19
C THR A 46 -7.32 7.47 -11.68
N LYS A 47 -7.82 8.66 -11.34
CA LYS A 47 -9.22 8.82 -10.92
C LYS A 47 -10.21 8.41 -12.02
N ALA A 48 -9.92 8.74 -13.28
CA ALA A 48 -10.75 8.34 -14.41
C ALA A 48 -10.74 6.82 -14.62
N TYR A 49 -9.60 6.17 -14.38
CA TYR A 49 -9.48 4.71 -14.41
C TYR A 49 -10.30 4.04 -13.30
N GLU A 50 -10.19 4.50 -12.06
CA GLU A 50 -11.00 4.01 -10.93
C GLU A 50 -12.51 4.15 -11.19
N GLN A 51 -12.92 5.24 -11.84
CA GLN A 51 -14.30 5.42 -12.28
C GLN A 51 -14.73 4.42 -13.35
N CYS A 52 -13.86 4.09 -14.30
CA CYS A 52 -14.14 3.04 -15.30
C CYS A 52 -14.34 1.68 -14.61
N ASP A 53 -13.44 1.33 -13.70
CA ASP A 53 -13.46 0.06 -12.97
C ASP A 53 -14.77 -0.09 -12.17
N THR A 54 -15.14 0.94 -11.42
CA THR A 54 -16.41 0.97 -10.66
C THR A 54 -17.63 0.81 -11.56
N LEU A 55 -17.67 1.54 -12.69
CA LEU A 55 -18.79 1.47 -13.64
C LEU A 55 -18.86 0.13 -14.37
N GLU A 56 -17.72 -0.53 -14.60
CA GLU A 56 -17.65 -1.85 -15.19
C GLU A 56 -18.21 -2.91 -14.25
N GLU A 57 -17.91 -2.84 -12.95
CA GLU A 57 -18.54 -3.67 -11.93
C GLU A 57 -20.06 -3.44 -11.85
N GLU A 58 -20.51 -2.18 -11.80
CA GLU A 58 -21.94 -1.83 -11.81
C GLU A 58 -22.65 -2.38 -13.06
N TYR A 59 -22.01 -2.26 -14.22
CA TYR A 59 -22.52 -2.78 -15.49
C TYR A 59 -22.68 -4.30 -15.46
N GLU A 60 -21.66 -5.03 -15.00
CA GLU A 60 -21.71 -6.50 -14.91
C GLU A 60 -22.78 -6.99 -13.93
N ILE A 61 -22.97 -6.28 -12.81
CA ILE A 61 -24.04 -6.58 -11.85
C ILE A 61 -25.42 -6.37 -12.49
N ALA A 62 -25.63 -5.23 -13.16
CA ALA A 62 -26.88 -4.93 -13.85
C ALA A 62 -27.15 -5.90 -15.02
N LEU A 63 -26.10 -6.28 -15.75
CA LEU A 63 -26.17 -7.25 -16.84
C LEU A 63 -26.54 -8.64 -16.31
N ARG A 64 -25.97 -9.06 -15.19
CA ARG A 64 -26.34 -10.33 -14.54
C ARG A 64 -27.78 -10.32 -14.06
N ALA A 65 -28.24 -9.20 -13.49
CA ALA A 65 -29.63 -9.06 -13.05
C ALA A 65 -30.62 -9.17 -14.22
N THR A 66 -30.31 -8.57 -15.37
CA THR A 66 -31.14 -8.65 -16.59
C THR A 66 -31.09 -10.01 -17.29
N LYS A 67 -30.02 -10.80 -17.08
CA LYS A 67 -29.89 -12.19 -17.58
C LYS A 67 -30.45 -13.26 -16.64
N SER A 68 -30.93 -12.87 -15.45
CA SER A 68 -31.47 -13.82 -14.46
C SER A 68 -32.83 -14.36 -14.88
N THR A 69 -33.15 -15.61 -14.57
CA THR A 69 -34.48 -16.20 -14.83
C THR A 69 -35.62 -15.43 -14.13
N LEU A 70 -35.31 -14.79 -12.99
CA LEU A 70 -36.27 -13.94 -12.30
C LEU A 70 -36.67 -12.71 -13.13
N PHE A 71 -35.79 -12.24 -14.01
CA PHE A 71 -36.06 -11.08 -14.86
C PHE A 71 -37.23 -11.34 -15.82
N GLU A 72 -37.31 -12.53 -16.40
CA GLU A 72 -38.38 -12.94 -17.31
C GLU A 72 -39.76 -12.95 -16.62
N SER A 73 -39.78 -13.23 -15.32
CA SER A 73 -41.01 -13.23 -14.51
C SER A 73 -41.49 -11.84 -14.07
N LEU A 74 -40.68 -10.79 -14.26
CA LEU A 74 -41.05 -9.42 -13.90
C LEU A 74 -42.08 -8.84 -14.88
N ARG A 75 -42.87 -7.87 -14.40
CA ARG A 75 -43.75 -7.08 -15.27
C ARG A 75 -42.93 -6.29 -16.30
N ALA A 76 -43.48 -6.11 -17.50
CA ALA A 76 -42.83 -5.40 -18.60
C ALA A 76 -42.29 -4.00 -18.21
N GLU A 77 -43.03 -3.24 -17.38
CA GLU A 77 -42.58 -1.93 -16.90
C GLU A 77 -41.26 -2.01 -16.10
N HIS A 78 -41.11 -3.04 -15.26
CA HIS A 78 -39.88 -3.23 -14.47
C HIS A 78 -38.73 -3.72 -15.34
N GLN A 79 -39.00 -4.57 -16.33
CA GLN A 79 -38.01 -4.99 -17.31
C GLN A 79 -37.49 -3.81 -18.11
N GLU A 80 -38.38 -2.96 -18.62
CA GLU A 80 -38.03 -1.75 -19.37
C GLU A 80 -37.20 -0.78 -18.51
N ARG A 81 -37.59 -0.59 -17.24
CA ARG A 81 -36.84 0.25 -16.29
C ARG A 81 -35.42 -0.26 -16.07
N LEU A 82 -35.25 -1.56 -15.86
CA LEU A 82 -33.94 -2.20 -15.66
C LEU A 82 -33.08 -2.14 -16.93
N HIS A 83 -33.67 -2.34 -18.12
CA HIS A 83 -32.97 -2.13 -19.39
C HIS A 83 -32.55 -0.67 -19.58
N GLY A 84 -33.40 0.29 -19.19
CA GLY A 84 -33.07 1.71 -19.21
C GLY A 84 -31.89 2.05 -18.28
N GLN A 85 -31.86 1.47 -17.08
CA GLN A 85 -30.74 1.61 -16.15
C GLN A 85 -29.45 1.00 -16.70
N LEU A 86 -29.51 -0.21 -17.27
CA LEU A 86 -28.36 -0.86 -17.90
C LEU A 86 -27.80 0.00 -19.05
N ALA A 87 -28.66 0.54 -19.91
CA ALA A 87 -28.26 1.42 -21.00
C ALA A 87 -27.64 2.73 -20.49
N GLN A 88 -28.14 3.28 -19.37
CA GLN A 88 -27.57 4.47 -18.74
C GLN A 88 -26.17 4.20 -18.18
N ILE A 89 -25.98 3.07 -17.48
CA ILE A 89 -24.66 2.66 -16.95
C ILE A 89 -23.68 2.43 -18.10
N ALA A 90 -24.11 1.75 -19.17
CA ALA A 90 -23.28 1.52 -20.35
C ALA A 90 -22.76 2.83 -20.97
N ARG A 91 -23.63 3.83 -21.15
CA ARG A 91 -23.20 5.16 -21.65
C ARG A 91 -22.19 5.84 -20.73
N ARG A 92 -22.44 5.79 -19.41
CA ARG A 92 -21.50 6.36 -18.41
C ARG A 92 -20.13 5.66 -18.47
N LEU A 93 -20.12 4.34 -18.68
CA LEU A 93 -18.90 3.56 -18.82
C LEU A 93 -18.13 3.97 -20.09
N ASP A 94 -18.81 4.11 -21.22
CA ASP A 94 -18.20 4.57 -22.47
C ASP A 94 -17.61 5.99 -22.35
N ASP A 95 -18.35 6.92 -21.73
CA ASP A 95 -17.89 8.29 -21.48
C ASP A 95 -16.65 8.30 -20.56
N ALA A 96 -16.66 7.49 -19.49
CA ALA A 96 -15.53 7.36 -18.56
C ALA A 96 -14.29 6.79 -19.28
N ARG A 97 -14.47 5.76 -20.11
CA ARG A 97 -13.39 5.16 -20.92
C ARG A 97 -12.82 6.18 -21.91
N ALA A 98 -13.67 6.92 -22.61
CA ALA A 98 -13.23 7.98 -23.52
C ALA A 98 -12.42 9.07 -22.80
N LYS A 99 -12.87 9.49 -21.61
CA LYS A 99 -12.15 10.44 -20.75
C LYS A 99 -10.79 9.90 -20.31
N TYR A 100 -10.73 8.66 -19.85
CA TYR A 100 -9.48 8.00 -19.46
C TYR A 100 -8.49 7.94 -20.64
N GLN A 101 -8.94 7.50 -21.82
CA GLN A 101 -8.09 7.43 -23.02
C GLN A 101 -7.58 8.82 -23.44
N THR A 102 -8.42 9.85 -23.33
CA THR A 102 -8.01 11.24 -23.61
C THR A 102 -6.94 11.72 -22.65
N LEU A 103 -7.10 11.48 -21.34
CA LEU A 103 -6.10 11.86 -20.32
C LEU A 103 -4.80 11.07 -20.48
N ARG A 104 -4.89 9.78 -20.79
CA ARG A 104 -3.75 8.93 -21.09
C ARG A 104 -2.99 9.42 -22.32
N GLY A 105 -3.69 9.80 -23.39
CA GLY A 105 -3.07 10.39 -24.59
C GLY A 105 -2.29 11.66 -24.24
N LYS A 106 -2.92 12.60 -23.54
CA LYS A 106 -2.26 13.84 -23.08
C LYS A 106 -1.01 13.58 -22.23
N LEU A 107 -1.07 12.58 -21.34
CA LEU A 107 0.06 12.19 -20.50
C LEU A 107 1.23 11.59 -21.31
N LEU A 108 0.93 10.86 -22.39
CA LEU A 108 1.93 10.29 -23.30
C LEU A 108 2.53 11.35 -24.23
N ASP A 109 1.72 12.31 -24.67
CA ASP A 109 2.14 13.41 -25.56
C ASP A 109 2.98 14.47 -24.83
N THR A 110 3.10 14.41 -23.50
CA THR A 110 3.95 15.32 -22.74
C THR A 110 5.42 15.00 -23.05
N SER A 111 6.04 15.80 -23.94
CA SER A 111 7.32 15.57 -24.62
C SER A 111 8.57 15.49 -23.73
N SER A 112 8.41 15.57 -22.42
CA SER A 112 9.49 15.60 -21.43
C SER A 112 9.14 14.67 -20.28
N TRP A 113 9.43 13.39 -20.48
CA TRP A 113 9.73 12.51 -19.35
C TRP A 113 11.07 12.97 -18.78
N PRO A 114 11.23 13.06 -17.44
CA PRO A 114 12.57 13.10 -16.89
C PRO A 114 13.25 11.83 -17.41
N VAL A 115 14.12 12.00 -18.40
CA VAL A 115 14.99 10.93 -18.84
C VAL A 115 15.81 10.66 -17.60
N SER A 116 15.51 9.54 -16.92
CA SER A 116 16.39 9.08 -15.85
C SER A 116 17.80 9.17 -16.41
N PRO A 117 18.73 9.83 -15.71
CA PRO A 117 20.11 9.89 -16.19
C PRO A 117 20.50 8.47 -16.60
N PRO A 118 21.05 8.29 -17.82
CA PRO A 118 21.31 6.96 -18.36
C PRO A 118 22.00 6.16 -17.26
N PRO A 119 21.45 4.99 -16.88
CA PRO A 119 21.89 4.26 -15.71
C PRO A 119 23.40 4.14 -15.79
N THR A 120 24.11 4.70 -14.81
CA THR A 120 25.54 4.50 -14.72
C THR A 120 25.77 2.99 -14.76
N VAL A 121 26.66 2.54 -15.63
CA VAL A 121 26.87 1.17 -16.18
C VAL A 121 26.95 0.03 -15.12
N HIS A 122 26.78 0.31 -13.85
CA HIS A 122 26.90 -0.60 -12.71
C HIS A 122 25.69 -0.62 -11.74
N GLN A 123 24.51 -0.10 -12.11
CA GLN A 123 23.30 -0.27 -11.28
C GLN A 123 22.25 -1.14 -11.98
N ASP A 124 22.30 -2.44 -11.63
CA ASP A 124 21.19 -3.39 -11.49
C ASP A 124 20.00 -3.21 -12.45
N HIS A 125 20.19 -3.62 -13.70
CA HIS A 125 19.09 -3.84 -14.65
C HIS A 125 18.32 -5.14 -14.41
N GLU A 126 18.91 -6.10 -13.69
CA GLU A 126 18.34 -7.41 -13.37
C GLU A 126 16.99 -7.32 -12.62
N PRO A 127 16.83 -6.53 -11.54
CA PRO A 127 15.58 -6.50 -10.78
C PRO A 127 14.39 -5.90 -11.54
N HIS A 128 14.62 -5.02 -12.52
CA HIS A 128 13.53 -4.47 -13.32
C HIS A 128 13.02 -5.48 -14.36
N VAL A 129 13.90 -6.29 -14.94
CA VAL A 129 13.51 -7.32 -15.91
C VAL A 129 12.75 -8.44 -15.19
N GLU A 130 13.22 -8.85 -14.01
CA GLU A 130 12.51 -9.82 -13.16
C GLU A 130 11.12 -9.31 -12.75
N LEU A 131 11.01 -8.07 -12.27
CA LEU A 131 9.72 -7.49 -11.89
C LEU A 131 8.72 -7.43 -13.07
N VAL A 132 9.19 -7.11 -14.28
CA VAL A 132 8.32 -7.11 -15.48
C VAL A 132 7.85 -8.54 -15.80
N ASN A 133 8.72 -9.53 -15.68
CA ASN A 133 8.35 -10.94 -15.89
C ASN A 133 7.33 -11.42 -14.85
N ASP A 134 7.53 -11.09 -13.58
CA ASP A 134 6.61 -11.44 -12.49
C ASP A 134 5.21 -10.85 -12.72
N VAL A 135 5.13 -9.58 -13.16
CA VAL A 135 3.85 -8.91 -13.47
C VAL A 135 3.15 -9.58 -14.66
N VAL A 136 3.91 -10.01 -15.68
CA VAL A 136 3.35 -10.73 -16.84
C VAL A 136 2.81 -12.11 -16.42
N GLU A 137 3.54 -12.83 -15.59
CA GLU A 137 3.12 -14.14 -15.08
C GLU A 137 1.87 -14.03 -14.20
N LEU A 138 1.81 -13.03 -13.32
CA LEU A 138 0.65 -12.78 -12.48
C LEU A 138 -0.61 -12.47 -13.31
N ASN A 139 -0.48 -11.64 -14.35
CA ASN A 139 -1.60 -11.34 -15.25
C ASN A 139 -2.09 -12.60 -15.98
N ARG A 140 -1.17 -13.47 -16.41
CA ARG A 140 -1.54 -14.75 -17.04
C ARG A 140 -2.33 -15.64 -16.08
N LEU A 141 -1.92 -15.73 -14.81
CA LEU A 141 -2.63 -16.50 -13.79
C LEU A 141 -4.03 -15.95 -13.51
N ILE A 142 -4.19 -14.63 -13.44
CA ILE A 142 -5.50 -13.98 -13.22
C ILE A 142 -6.47 -14.32 -14.37
N VAL A 143 -6.02 -14.27 -15.62
CA VAL A 143 -6.84 -14.63 -16.79
C VAL A 143 -7.26 -16.10 -16.74
N MET A 144 -6.34 -16.99 -16.36
CA MET A 144 -6.63 -18.42 -16.21
C MET A 144 -7.70 -18.68 -15.14
N ILE A 145 -7.58 -18.04 -13.96
CA ILE A 145 -8.55 -18.17 -12.87
C ILE A 145 -9.91 -17.62 -13.29
N LYS A 146 -9.97 -16.45 -13.94
CA LYS A 146 -11.23 -15.89 -14.47
C LYS A 146 -11.90 -16.87 -15.42
N GLY A 147 -11.17 -17.50 -16.34
CA GLY A 147 -11.72 -18.50 -17.25
C GLY A 147 -12.36 -19.70 -16.52
N ILE A 148 -11.65 -20.28 -15.55
CA ILE A 148 -12.15 -21.42 -14.77
C ILE A 148 -13.42 -21.05 -13.98
N VAL A 149 -13.46 -19.86 -13.39
CA VAL A 149 -14.59 -19.37 -12.60
C VAL A 149 -15.81 -19.13 -13.50
N THR A 150 -15.62 -18.50 -14.66
CA THR A 150 -16.71 -18.26 -15.61
C THR A 150 -17.26 -19.57 -16.18
N ASP A 151 -16.40 -20.51 -16.55
CA ASP A 151 -16.82 -21.80 -17.13
C ASP A 151 -17.56 -22.69 -16.12
N LYS A 152 -17.16 -22.68 -14.85
CA LYS A 152 -17.80 -23.53 -13.82
C LYS A 152 -19.07 -22.94 -13.22
N ILE A 153 -19.24 -21.61 -13.23
CA ILE A 153 -20.40 -20.95 -12.63
C ILE A 153 -21.55 -20.76 -13.63
N MET A 154 -21.28 -20.75 -14.94
CA MET A 154 -22.30 -20.47 -15.97
C MET A 154 -22.85 -21.70 -16.71
N GLN A 155 -22.44 -22.93 -16.42
CA GLN A 155 -23.10 -24.11 -17.01
C GLN A 155 -24.43 -24.40 -16.30
N PRO A 156 -25.60 -24.21 -16.97
CA PRO A 156 -26.88 -24.62 -16.41
C PRO A 156 -26.91 -26.14 -16.33
N ASN A 157 -27.32 -26.68 -15.18
CA ASN A 157 -27.43 -28.13 -15.00
C ASN A 157 -28.48 -28.69 -16.00
N PRO A 158 -28.09 -29.52 -16.98
CA PRO A 158 -28.97 -29.94 -18.08
C PRO A 158 -30.14 -30.86 -17.68
N ASN A 159 -30.25 -31.21 -16.40
CA ASN A 159 -31.26 -32.15 -15.88
C ASN A 159 -32.37 -31.50 -15.03
N MET A 160 -32.56 -30.18 -15.05
CA MET A 160 -33.75 -29.59 -14.42
C MET A 160 -34.92 -29.57 -15.41
N PRO A 161 -36.08 -30.18 -15.06
CA PRO A 161 -37.26 -30.14 -15.90
C PRO A 161 -37.66 -28.68 -16.13
N THR A 162 -37.98 -28.37 -17.36
CA THR A 162 -38.37 -27.03 -17.77
C THR A 162 -39.74 -26.69 -17.17
N GLN A 163 -39.96 -25.42 -16.85
CA GLN A 163 -41.22 -24.95 -16.25
C GLN A 163 -42.45 -25.35 -17.11
N GLN A 164 -42.24 -25.47 -18.42
CA GLN A 164 -43.24 -25.90 -19.39
C GLN A 164 -43.66 -27.37 -19.20
N GLU A 165 -42.72 -28.27 -18.89
CA GLU A 165 -43.03 -29.68 -18.59
C GLU A 165 -43.82 -29.80 -17.28
N ILE A 166 -43.53 -28.94 -16.29
CA ILE A 166 -44.24 -28.92 -14.99
C ILE A 166 -45.70 -28.48 -15.17
N ASP A 167 -45.95 -27.50 -16.02
CA ASP A 167 -47.30 -26.99 -16.28
C ASP A 167 -48.12 -27.99 -17.14
N GLU A 168 -47.49 -28.71 -18.06
CA GLU A 168 -48.13 -29.78 -18.86
C GLU A 168 -48.63 -30.95 -18.01
N TYR A 169 -47.84 -31.38 -17.02
CA TYR A 169 -48.27 -32.41 -16.07
C TYR A 169 -49.46 -31.96 -15.21
N ARG A 170 -49.57 -30.66 -14.94
CA ARG A 170 -50.63 -30.08 -14.12
C ARG A 170 -51.95 -29.99 -14.90
N GLU A 171 -51.91 -29.66 -16.18
CA GLU A 171 -53.09 -29.66 -17.04
C GLU A 171 -53.62 -31.07 -17.33
N GLN A 172 -52.73 -32.05 -17.51
CA GLN A 172 -53.14 -33.45 -17.70
C GLN A 172 -53.93 -34.00 -16.50
N LEU A 173 -53.57 -33.64 -15.26
CA LEU A 173 -54.30 -34.06 -14.06
C LEU A 173 -55.69 -33.43 -13.92
N VAL A 174 -55.90 -32.23 -14.46
CA VAL A 174 -57.21 -31.56 -14.44
C VAL A 174 -58.13 -32.12 -15.54
N ALA A 175 -57.57 -32.51 -16.68
CA ALA A 175 -58.31 -33.10 -17.80
C ALA A 175 -58.93 -34.47 -17.48
N PHE A 176 -58.41 -35.20 -16.49
CA PHE A 176 -58.94 -36.51 -16.09
C PHE A 176 -60.19 -36.47 -15.21
N GLY A 177 -60.74 -35.29 -14.91
CA GLY A 177 -62.14 -35.14 -14.51
C GLY A 177 -62.61 -36.08 -13.40
N ILE A 178 -61.80 -36.27 -12.35
CA ILE A 178 -62.19 -37.08 -11.19
C ILE A 178 -63.15 -36.24 -10.34
N THR A 179 -64.40 -36.16 -10.78
CA THR A 179 -65.54 -35.69 -9.98
C THR A 179 -66.34 -36.89 -9.48
N ASP A 180 -66.73 -36.76 -8.21
CA ASP A 180 -67.08 -37.79 -7.25
C ASP A 180 -68.54 -38.27 -7.39
N GLU A 181 -68.92 -38.91 -8.52
CA GLU A 181 -70.29 -39.41 -8.71
C GLU A 181 -70.41 -40.92 -9.06
N ILE A 182 -70.89 -41.67 -8.05
CA ILE A 182 -71.89 -42.75 -8.10
C ILE A 182 -71.48 -44.09 -8.78
N MET A 183 -71.12 -45.07 -7.94
CA MET A 183 -70.93 -46.48 -8.30
C MET A 183 -72.26 -47.22 -8.48
N GLN A 184 -72.54 -47.68 -9.70
CA GLN A 184 -73.20 -48.97 -9.91
C GLN A 184 -72.12 -50.04 -10.17
N PRO A 185 -72.26 -51.27 -9.68
CA PRO A 185 -71.27 -52.33 -9.88
C PRO A 185 -71.24 -52.71 -11.37
N ASP A 186 -70.19 -52.28 -12.05
CA ASP A 186 -69.87 -52.63 -13.43
C ASP A 186 -69.68 -54.16 -13.53
N PRO A 187 -70.38 -54.87 -14.44
CA PRO A 187 -70.18 -56.30 -14.68
C PRO A 187 -68.77 -56.67 -15.19
N ASN A 188 -67.91 -55.69 -15.48
CA ASN A 188 -66.48 -55.89 -15.74
C ASN A 188 -65.58 -55.73 -14.49
N MET A 189 -66.14 -55.87 -13.28
CA MET A 189 -65.34 -55.75 -12.06
C MET A 189 -64.20 -56.79 -12.05
N PRO A 190 -62.94 -56.38 -11.81
CA PRO A 190 -61.81 -57.29 -11.74
C PRO A 190 -62.10 -58.44 -10.79
N THR A 191 -61.72 -59.65 -11.21
CA THR A 191 -61.79 -60.83 -10.35
C THR A 191 -60.92 -60.64 -9.11
N GLN A 192 -61.27 -61.28 -7.99
CA GLN A 192 -60.53 -61.12 -6.73
C GLN A 192 -59.03 -61.39 -6.88
N GLN A 193 -58.65 -62.31 -7.78
CA GLN A 193 -57.25 -62.59 -8.10
C GLN A 193 -56.54 -61.39 -8.75
N GLU A 194 -57.19 -60.72 -9.70
CA GLU A 194 -56.64 -59.49 -10.31
C GLU A 194 -56.53 -58.36 -9.28
N ILE A 195 -57.48 -58.26 -8.34
CA ILE A 195 -57.40 -57.30 -7.22
C ILE A 195 -56.18 -57.57 -6.34
N ASP A 196 -55.89 -58.84 -6.04
CA ASP A 196 -54.73 -59.22 -5.22
C ASP A 196 -53.41 -58.98 -5.98
N GLU A 197 -53.36 -59.25 -7.30
CA GLU A 197 -52.22 -58.90 -8.15
C GLU A 197 -51.98 -57.38 -8.22
N TYR A 198 -53.04 -56.57 -8.33
CA TYR A 198 -52.92 -55.11 -8.28
C TYR A 198 -52.44 -54.62 -6.91
N ARG A 199 -52.83 -55.28 -5.81
CA ARG A 199 -52.34 -54.96 -4.47
C ARG A 199 -50.84 -55.24 -4.33
N GLU A 200 -50.37 -56.38 -4.83
CA GLU A 200 -48.94 -56.70 -4.83
C GLU A 200 -48.14 -55.71 -5.67
N GLN A 201 -48.64 -55.31 -6.84
CA GLN A 201 -48.02 -54.27 -7.67
C GLN A 201 -48.01 -52.91 -6.95
N LEU A 202 -49.08 -52.56 -6.23
CA LEU A 202 -49.14 -51.32 -5.46
C LEU A 202 -48.10 -51.30 -4.34
N VAL A 203 -47.93 -52.42 -3.63
CA VAL A 203 -46.92 -52.55 -2.58
C VAL A 203 -45.51 -52.43 -3.18
N ALA A 204 -45.23 -53.11 -4.29
CA ALA A 204 -43.94 -53.00 -4.97
C ALA A 204 -43.65 -51.57 -5.46
N PHE A 205 -44.67 -50.87 -5.94
CA PHE A 205 -44.55 -49.47 -6.35
C PHE A 205 -44.34 -48.55 -5.13
N GLU A 206 -45.03 -48.78 -4.01
CA GLU A 206 -44.85 -48.04 -2.77
C GLU A 206 -43.42 -48.22 -2.21
N ASP A 207 -42.88 -49.43 -2.27
CA ASP A 207 -41.50 -49.73 -1.91
C ASP A 207 -40.50 -49.00 -2.83
N GLN A 208 -40.76 -48.99 -4.15
CA GLN A 208 -39.93 -48.26 -5.12
C GLN A 208 -39.95 -46.74 -4.85
N VAL A 209 -41.13 -46.17 -4.60
CA VAL A 209 -41.28 -44.74 -4.26
C VAL A 209 -40.56 -44.43 -2.94
N THR A 210 -40.63 -45.32 -1.96
CA THR A 210 -39.93 -45.16 -0.67
C THR A 210 -38.41 -45.21 -0.86
N SER A 211 -37.90 -46.14 -1.69
CA SER A 211 -36.47 -46.17 -2.07
C SER A 211 -36.03 -44.88 -2.75
N MET A 212 -36.76 -44.42 -3.76
CA MET A 212 -36.45 -43.16 -4.47
C MET A 212 -36.49 -41.95 -3.54
N ARG A 213 -37.44 -41.89 -2.60
CA ARG A 213 -37.50 -40.83 -1.59
C ARG A 213 -36.26 -40.85 -0.69
N ASN A 214 -35.81 -42.02 -0.28
CA ASN A 214 -34.60 -42.17 0.52
C ASN A 214 -33.34 -41.76 -0.26
N GLU A 215 -33.21 -42.18 -1.53
CA GLU A 215 -32.11 -41.78 -2.41
C GLU A 215 -32.08 -40.26 -2.64
N VAL A 216 -33.24 -39.63 -2.87
CA VAL A 216 -33.35 -38.17 -3.01
C VAL A 216 -32.99 -37.47 -1.71
N ALA A 217 -33.39 -38.00 -0.55
CA ALA A 217 -33.02 -37.44 0.75
C ALA A 217 -31.50 -37.54 0.98
N GLN A 218 -30.89 -38.68 0.66
CA GLN A 218 -29.46 -38.90 0.77
C GLN A 218 -28.67 -37.99 -0.18
N PHE A 219 -29.09 -37.87 -1.43
CA PHE A 219 -28.48 -36.95 -2.40
C PHE A 219 -28.54 -35.49 -1.93
N LYS A 220 -29.66 -35.06 -1.34
CA LYS A 220 -29.79 -33.71 -0.75
C LYS A 220 -28.83 -33.51 0.41
N LEU A 221 -28.67 -34.51 1.27
CA LEU A 221 -27.73 -34.47 2.39
C LEU A 221 -26.28 -34.39 1.89
N ASP A 222 -25.88 -35.26 0.95
CA ASP A 222 -24.54 -35.27 0.36
C ASP A 222 -24.22 -33.96 -0.34
N ARG A 223 -25.20 -33.39 -1.06
CA ARG A 223 -25.08 -32.06 -1.68
C ARG A 223 -24.89 -30.96 -0.64
N ALA A 224 -25.64 -30.99 0.47
CA ALA A 224 -25.49 -30.01 1.55
C ALA A 224 -24.12 -30.11 2.21
N VAL A 225 -23.62 -31.33 2.46
CA VAL A 225 -22.28 -31.57 3.01
C VAL A 225 -21.18 -31.07 2.05
N ASN A 226 -21.30 -31.36 0.75
CA ASN A 226 -20.34 -30.90 -0.25
C ASN A 226 -20.35 -29.36 -0.36
N MET A 227 -21.53 -28.72 -0.34
CA MET A 227 -21.64 -27.26 -0.32
C MET A 227 -21.03 -26.66 0.94
N ALA A 228 -21.27 -27.24 2.11
CA ALA A 228 -20.67 -26.79 3.37
C ALA A 228 -19.13 -26.90 3.34
N HIS A 229 -18.59 -27.97 2.74
CA HIS A 229 -17.16 -28.13 2.55
C HIS A 229 -16.57 -27.08 1.61
N ILE A 230 -17.20 -26.82 0.46
CA ILE A 230 -16.76 -25.80 -0.50
C ILE A 230 -16.78 -24.40 0.13
N VAL A 231 -17.86 -24.06 0.84
CA VAL A 231 -17.98 -22.77 1.54
C VAL A 231 -16.91 -22.66 2.64
N GLY A 232 -16.70 -23.71 3.43
CA GLY A 232 -15.68 -23.74 4.48
C GLY A 232 -14.25 -23.57 3.94
N SER A 233 -13.92 -24.23 2.83
CA SER A 233 -12.61 -24.10 2.17
C SER A 233 -12.36 -22.66 1.68
N ASN A 234 -13.37 -22.07 1.04
CA ASN A 234 -13.27 -20.69 0.55
C ASN A 234 -13.15 -19.67 1.69
N ASP A 235 -13.86 -19.89 2.81
CA ASP A 235 -13.75 -19.03 4.00
C ASP A 235 -12.37 -19.12 4.65
N TYR A 236 -11.75 -20.31 4.66
CA TYR A 236 -10.38 -20.49 5.14
C TYR A 236 -9.38 -19.73 4.26
N GLU A 237 -9.41 -19.93 2.95
CA GLU A 237 -8.53 -19.24 2.00
C GLU A 237 -8.73 -17.71 2.01
N ARG A 238 -9.98 -17.25 2.24
CA ARG A 238 -10.27 -15.82 2.39
C ARG A 238 -9.62 -15.25 3.64
N ARG A 239 -9.75 -15.93 4.79
CA ARG A 239 -9.10 -15.49 6.04
C ARG A 239 -7.59 -15.49 5.91
N GLU A 240 -7.00 -16.48 5.24
CA GLU A 240 -5.55 -16.55 5.01
C GLU A 240 -5.07 -15.41 4.09
N ARG A 241 -5.83 -15.06 3.05
CA ARG A 241 -5.54 -13.88 2.23
C ARG A 241 -5.66 -12.58 3.00
N ASP A 242 -6.68 -12.44 3.85
CA ASP A 242 -6.89 -11.25 4.66
C ASP A 242 -5.76 -11.08 5.69
N THR A 243 -5.32 -12.16 6.36
CA THR A 243 -4.18 -12.10 7.29
C THR A 243 -2.88 -11.78 6.58
N LEU A 244 -2.63 -12.35 5.40
CA LEU A 244 -1.47 -12.04 4.57
C LEU A 244 -1.48 -10.57 4.11
N MET A 245 -2.63 -10.06 3.67
CA MET A 245 -2.80 -8.67 3.26
C MET A 245 -2.54 -7.72 4.43
N HIS A 246 -3.07 -8.01 5.62
CA HIS A 246 -2.80 -7.22 6.82
C HIS A 246 -1.32 -7.27 7.22
N ALA A 247 -0.67 -8.42 7.13
CA ALA A 247 0.77 -8.54 7.37
C ALA A 247 1.59 -7.68 6.40
N LYS A 248 1.24 -7.70 5.10
CA LYS A 248 1.90 -6.89 4.07
C LYS A 248 1.67 -5.39 4.27
N ILE A 249 0.48 -4.98 4.71
CA ILE A 249 0.18 -3.59 5.07
C ILE A 249 1.06 -3.16 6.27
N ALA A 250 1.18 -4.00 7.28
CA ALA A 250 2.02 -3.71 8.45
C ALA A 250 3.52 -3.59 8.07
N GLU A 251 4.01 -4.48 7.22
CA GLU A 251 5.39 -4.43 6.69
C GLU A 251 5.65 -3.14 5.90
N MET A 252 4.72 -2.74 5.02
CA MET A 252 4.82 -1.49 4.27
C MET A 252 4.82 -0.26 5.18
N GLN A 253 4.04 -0.27 6.26
CA GLN A 253 4.05 0.79 7.26
C GLN A 253 5.38 0.84 8.01
N GLN A 254 5.95 -0.31 8.37
CA GLN A 254 7.25 -0.39 9.03
C GLN A 254 8.37 0.17 8.14
N LEU A 255 8.42 -0.22 6.87
CA LEU A 255 9.38 0.32 5.90
C LEU A 255 9.23 1.83 5.70
N LYS A 256 8.00 2.35 5.77
CA LYS A 256 7.75 3.79 5.70
C LYS A 256 8.33 4.52 6.92
N ILE A 257 8.12 3.97 8.12
CA ILE A 257 8.69 4.52 9.37
C ILE A 257 10.22 4.52 9.30
N GLU A 258 10.83 3.42 8.87
CA GLU A 258 12.30 3.31 8.72
C GLU A 258 12.85 4.34 7.73
N ARG A 259 12.21 4.51 6.58
CA ARG A 259 12.59 5.54 5.60
C ARG A 259 12.51 6.95 6.18
N ASP A 260 11.45 7.26 6.93
CA ASP A 260 11.28 8.58 7.56
C ASP A 260 12.33 8.83 8.65
N GLU A 261 12.71 7.79 9.40
CA GLU A 261 13.82 7.85 10.37
C GLU A 261 15.17 8.11 9.70
N GLU A 262 15.47 7.42 8.59
CA GLU A 262 16.68 7.65 7.80
C GLU A 262 16.72 9.06 7.23
N MET A 263 15.60 9.55 6.71
CA MET A 263 15.48 10.93 6.23
C MET A 263 15.71 11.94 7.36
N CYS A 264 15.20 11.68 8.55
CA CYS A 264 15.45 12.51 9.73
C CYS A 264 16.93 12.50 10.15
N LYS A 265 17.60 11.34 10.11
CA LYS A 265 19.04 11.21 10.37
C LYS A 265 19.86 11.98 9.33
N TRP A 266 19.52 11.83 8.04
CA TRP A 266 20.18 12.55 6.95
C TRP A 266 20.02 14.06 7.08
N ASN A 267 18.80 14.54 7.37
CA ASN A 267 18.54 15.97 7.60
C ASN A 267 19.31 16.53 8.81
N LYS A 268 19.41 15.78 9.91
CA LYS A 268 20.25 16.15 11.06
C LYS A 268 21.73 16.24 10.68
N SER A 269 22.23 15.29 9.89
CA SER A 269 23.62 15.30 9.40
C SER A 269 23.87 16.50 8.49
N LYS A 270 22.98 16.76 7.53
CA LYS A 270 23.04 17.91 6.63
C LYS A 270 23.07 19.24 7.39
N ARG A 271 22.24 19.38 8.43
CA ARG A 271 22.25 20.59 9.28
C ARG A 271 23.59 20.78 10.01
N LYS A 272 24.19 19.69 10.52
CA LYS A 272 25.53 19.76 11.16
C LYS A 272 26.62 20.14 10.16
N MET A 273 26.56 19.64 8.94
CA MET A 273 27.49 20.00 7.88
C MET A 273 27.41 21.51 7.56
N LEU A 274 26.20 22.05 7.40
CA LEU A 274 25.99 23.48 7.17
C LEU A 274 26.51 24.34 8.32
N GLN A 275 26.32 23.91 9.57
CA GLN A 275 26.89 24.60 10.74
C GLN A 275 28.43 24.58 10.72
N LEU A 276 29.04 23.46 10.33
CA LEU A 276 30.49 23.35 10.22
C LEU A 276 31.04 24.28 9.13
N GLU A 277 30.34 24.37 8.00
CA GLU A 277 30.67 25.28 6.89
C GLU A 277 30.60 26.75 7.34
N GLU A 278 29.53 27.13 8.05
CA GLU A 278 29.37 28.47 8.62
C GLU A 278 30.50 28.81 9.62
N HIS A 279 30.84 27.88 10.52
CA HIS A 279 31.96 28.05 11.45
C HIS A 279 33.31 28.22 10.73
N LEU A 280 33.54 27.44 9.68
CA LEU A 280 34.77 27.52 8.88
C LEU A 280 34.85 28.87 8.16
N GLN A 281 33.74 29.35 7.61
CA GLN A 281 33.66 30.66 6.96
C GLN A 281 33.91 31.81 7.95
N ALA A 282 33.38 31.71 9.17
CA ALA A 282 33.64 32.67 10.25
C ALA A 282 35.11 32.66 10.70
N HIS A 283 35.76 31.50 10.73
CA HIS A 283 37.18 31.42 11.03
C HIS A 283 38.03 32.06 9.91
N ILE A 284 37.68 31.82 8.64
CA ILE A 284 38.37 32.44 7.50
C ILE A 284 38.24 33.96 7.54
N SER A 285 37.05 34.50 7.85
CA SER A 285 36.88 35.95 7.96
C SER A 285 37.71 36.55 9.09
N THR A 286 37.76 35.89 10.25
CA THR A 286 38.59 36.28 11.40
C THR A 286 40.08 36.20 11.10
N GLN A 287 40.52 35.18 10.36
CA GLN A 287 41.91 35.05 9.93
C GLN A 287 42.29 36.18 8.95
N LYS A 288 41.38 36.56 8.04
CA LYS A 288 41.60 37.68 7.11
C LYS A 288 41.72 39.01 7.85
N THR A 289 40.86 39.28 8.83
CA THR A 289 40.93 40.52 9.61
C THR A 289 42.20 40.58 10.46
N THR A 290 42.57 39.49 11.14
CA THR A 290 43.82 39.43 11.93
C THR A 290 45.06 39.56 11.06
N SER A 291 45.10 38.94 9.87
CA SER A 291 46.19 39.12 8.90
C SER A 291 46.31 40.59 8.49
N ALA A 292 45.20 41.26 8.18
CA ALA A 292 45.20 42.68 7.82
C ALA A 292 45.70 43.56 8.98
N VAL A 293 45.34 43.25 10.23
CA VAL A 293 45.86 43.94 11.41
C VAL A 293 47.36 43.72 11.58
N LEU A 294 47.87 42.51 11.40
CA LEU A 294 49.31 42.24 11.47
C LEU A 294 50.09 43.00 10.39
N ASP A 295 49.54 43.12 9.18
CA ASP A 295 50.18 43.86 8.10
C ASP A 295 50.20 45.37 8.35
N THR A 296 49.14 45.93 8.95
CA THR A 296 49.14 47.34 9.38
C THR A 296 50.15 47.59 10.50
N LEU A 297 50.25 46.69 11.50
CA LEU A 297 51.25 46.78 12.56
C LEU A 297 52.69 46.66 12.04
N ARG A 298 52.96 45.73 11.11
CA ARG A 298 54.27 45.62 10.43
C ARG A 298 54.64 46.90 9.70
N THR A 299 53.66 47.50 9.01
CA THR A 299 53.86 48.77 8.29
C THR A 299 54.16 49.91 9.25
N ALA A 300 53.42 50.02 10.36
CA ALA A 300 53.66 51.01 11.40
C ALA A 300 55.04 50.84 12.07
N LEU A 301 55.44 49.61 12.36
CA LEU A 301 56.73 49.30 12.95
C LEU A 301 57.89 49.65 11.99
N LYS A 302 57.73 49.37 10.69
CA LYS A 302 58.68 49.79 9.65
C LYS A 302 58.77 51.32 9.52
N ALA A 303 57.65 52.04 9.67
CA ALA A 303 57.65 53.50 9.68
C ALA A 303 58.36 54.05 10.94
N TYR A 304 58.17 53.41 12.09
CA TYR A 304 58.82 53.78 13.34
C TYR A 304 60.33 53.54 13.31
N SER A 305 60.80 52.42 12.76
CA SER A 305 62.23 52.13 12.64
C SER A 305 62.96 53.07 11.67
N MET A 306 62.24 53.72 10.76
CA MET A 306 62.77 54.78 9.89
C MET A 306 62.80 56.16 10.55
N ARG A 307 62.25 56.34 11.77
CA ARG A 307 62.28 57.60 12.50
C ARG A 307 63.66 57.80 13.17
N PRO A 308 64.33 58.96 13.00
CA PRO A 308 65.60 59.22 13.65
C PRO A 308 65.47 59.22 15.19
N PRO A 309 66.48 58.71 15.93
CA PRO A 309 66.38 58.44 17.37
C PRO A 309 66.20 59.74 18.15
N SER A 310 65.07 59.86 18.85
CA SER A 310 64.86 60.84 19.93
C SER A 310 65.01 60.09 21.27
N PRO A 311 65.53 60.73 22.33
CA PRO A 311 65.90 60.03 23.56
C PRO A 311 64.67 59.45 24.29
N PRO A 312 64.67 58.16 24.69
CA PRO A 312 63.51 57.52 25.28
C PRO A 312 63.44 57.76 26.81
N MET A 313 62.23 58.05 27.30
CA MET A 313 61.89 57.86 28.72
C MET A 313 61.63 56.37 28.96
N SER A 314 62.33 55.81 29.93
CA SER A 314 62.21 54.42 30.38
C SER A 314 60.80 54.16 30.92
N PRO A 315 60.05 53.16 30.41
CA PRO A 315 58.77 52.79 30.98
C PRO A 315 58.99 52.06 32.32
N THR A 316 58.39 52.59 33.38
CA THR A 316 58.33 51.94 34.68
C THR A 316 57.49 50.65 34.58
N PRO A 317 57.95 49.52 35.13
CA PRO A 317 57.21 48.26 35.08
C PRO A 317 55.92 48.39 35.89
N VAL A 318 54.79 48.17 35.22
CA VAL A 318 53.46 48.20 35.83
C VAL A 318 53.28 46.94 36.68
N SER A 319 52.83 47.07 37.92
CA SER A 319 52.67 45.91 38.81
C SER A 319 51.54 44.99 38.33
N ALA A 320 51.70 43.68 38.48
CA ALA A 320 50.71 42.68 38.09
C ALA A 320 49.35 42.88 38.78
N SER A 321 49.35 43.40 40.00
CA SER A 321 48.13 43.79 40.73
C SER A 321 47.35 44.88 40.01
N TYR A 322 48.02 45.90 39.48
CA TYR A 322 47.38 46.97 38.72
C TYR A 322 46.75 46.46 37.42
N LEU A 323 47.44 45.54 36.71
CA LEU A 323 46.89 44.90 35.50
C LEU A 323 45.65 44.04 35.80
N LEU A 324 45.67 43.27 36.90
CA LEU A 324 44.51 42.48 37.30
C LEU A 324 43.33 43.35 37.75
N GLU A 325 43.59 44.44 38.48
CA GLU A 325 42.55 45.40 38.90
C GLU A 325 41.90 46.09 37.69
N THR A 326 42.71 46.46 36.68
CA THR A 326 42.22 47.09 35.45
C THR A 326 41.46 46.12 34.54
N LEU A 327 41.83 44.83 34.52
CA LEU A 327 41.11 43.80 33.74
C LEU A 327 39.85 43.27 34.44
N ARG A 328 39.75 43.42 35.76
CA ARG A 328 38.61 42.92 36.56
C ARG A 328 37.26 43.45 36.08
N TRP A 329 37.17 44.76 35.86
CA TRP A 329 35.92 45.39 35.42
C TRP A 329 35.52 45.04 33.97
N PRO A 330 36.43 45.07 32.99
CA PRO A 330 36.16 44.58 31.64
C PRO A 330 35.65 43.14 31.61
N ILE A 331 36.24 42.23 32.38
CA ILE A 331 35.79 40.83 32.45
C ILE A 331 34.40 40.74 33.09
N LEU A 332 34.16 41.45 34.20
CA LEU A 332 32.84 41.46 34.86
C LEU A 332 31.76 42.10 33.99
N ASN A 333 32.09 43.15 33.24
CA ASN A 333 31.18 43.78 32.29
C ASN A 333 30.93 42.87 31.07
N ALA A 334 31.96 42.19 30.56
CA ALA A 334 31.78 41.17 29.54
C ALA A 334 30.93 39.98 30.04
N LEU A 335 30.88 39.70 31.33
CA LEU A 335 29.97 38.68 31.87
C LEU A 335 28.54 39.20 32.08
N ARG A 336 28.38 40.49 32.39
CA ARG A 336 27.07 41.11 32.62
C ARG A 336 26.35 41.51 31.33
N ASP A 337 27.10 41.95 30.32
CA ASP A 337 26.54 42.41 29.06
C ASP A 337 25.85 41.23 28.33
N PRO A 338 24.54 41.31 28.06
CA PRO A 338 23.81 40.28 27.33
C PRO A 338 24.37 39.99 25.93
N SER A 339 25.10 40.95 25.34
CA SER A 339 25.64 40.87 23.98
C SER A 339 27.08 40.32 23.91
N SER A 340 27.70 40.03 25.04
CA SER A 340 29.09 39.53 25.09
C SER A 340 29.22 38.07 24.64
N GLU A 341 30.27 37.79 23.87
CA GLU A 341 30.66 36.45 23.44
C GLU A 341 30.86 35.49 24.62
N MET A 342 31.37 35.97 25.77
CA MET A 342 31.52 35.12 26.95
C MET A 342 30.18 34.61 27.45
N ARG A 343 29.14 35.44 27.42
CA ARG A 343 27.79 35.02 27.84
C ARG A 343 27.23 33.98 26.89
N LEU A 344 27.43 34.13 25.57
CA LEU A 344 27.06 33.11 24.59
C LEU A 344 27.74 31.76 24.89
N ILE A 345 29.01 31.76 25.27
CA ILE A 345 29.74 30.55 25.67
C ILE A 345 29.11 29.92 26.93
N PHE A 346 28.78 30.71 27.95
CA PHE A 346 28.12 30.20 29.16
C PHE A 346 26.70 29.69 28.88
N GLU A 347 25.94 30.38 28.04
CA GLU A 347 24.60 29.96 27.61
C GLU A 347 24.67 28.63 26.84
N GLN A 348 25.66 28.48 25.97
CA GLN A 348 25.91 27.24 25.24
C GLN A 348 26.34 26.11 26.18
N MET A 349 27.23 26.39 27.14
CA MET A 349 27.64 25.40 28.15
C MET A 349 26.45 24.97 29.01
N ARG A 350 25.60 25.91 29.44
CA ARG A 350 24.35 25.64 30.15
C ARG A 350 23.42 24.75 29.34
N LYS A 351 23.16 25.08 28.07
CA LYS A 351 22.34 24.24 27.16
C LYS A 351 22.92 22.84 26.99
N ASN A 352 24.25 22.72 26.88
CA ASN A 352 24.92 21.43 26.79
C ASN A 352 24.75 20.61 28.07
N VAL A 353 24.85 21.23 29.25
CA VAL A 353 24.61 20.57 30.55
C VAL A 353 23.15 20.16 30.70
N GLU A 354 22.20 21.04 30.38
CA GLU A 354 20.76 20.73 30.41
C GLU A 354 20.45 19.53 29.50
N LYS A 355 20.99 19.52 28.27
CA LYS A 355 20.84 18.40 27.34
C LYS A 355 21.47 17.11 27.88
N LEU A 356 22.65 17.18 28.52
CA LEU A 356 23.29 16.02 29.12
C LEU A 356 22.45 15.45 30.28
N ILE A 357 21.85 16.32 31.09
CA ILE A 357 20.94 15.93 32.17
C ILE A 357 19.69 15.27 31.61
N GLU A 358 19.09 15.83 30.55
CA GLU A 358 17.91 15.26 29.89
C GLU A 358 18.20 13.87 29.29
N GLU A 359 19.33 13.70 28.61
CA GLU A 359 19.77 12.39 28.09
C GLU A 359 20.03 11.37 29.22
N LYS A 360 20.62 11.80 30.34
CA LYS A 360 20.84 10.93 31.51
C LYS A 360 19.52 10.54 32.18
N ASN A 361 18.60 11.48 32.33
CA ASN A 361 17.27 11.22 32.88
C ASN A 361 16.49 10.25 32.00
N LYS A 362 16.50 10.45 30.68
CA LYS A 362 15.85 9.55 29.72
C LYS A 362 16.37 8.11 29.87
N LYS A 363 17.69 7.93 29.89
CA LYS A 363 18.31 6.60 30.09
C LYS A 363 17.93 5.97 31.42
N LEU A 364 17.85 6.77 32.49
CA LEU A 364 17.45 6.29 33.80
C LEU A 364 15.98 5.84 33.81
N PHE A 365 15.08 6.60 33.17
CA PHE A 365 13.67 6.21 33.03
C PHE A 365 13.48 4.94 32.20
N GLU A 366 14.18 4.82 31.07
CA GLU A 366 14.13 3.60 30.23
C GLU A 366 14.59 2.36 31.01
N GLU A 367 15.64 2.49 31.83
CA GLU A 367 16.15 1.40 32.65
C GLU A 367 15.20 1.03 33.80
N VAL A 368 14.61 2.03 34.48
CA VAL A 368 13.60 1.81 35.51
C VAL A 368 12.36 1.13 34.93
N GLU A 369 11.90 1.56 33.76
CA GLU A 369 10.75 0.98 33.08
C GLU A 369 11.03 -0.46 32.64
N ARG A 370 12.22 -0.73 32.09
CA ARG A 370 12.67 -2.09 31.76
C ARG A 370 12.64 -2.99 32.99
N LYS A 371 13.21 -2.54 34.12
CA LYS A 371 13.21 -3.30 35.37
C LYS A 371 11.80 -3.51 35.92
N SER A 372 10.92 -2.51 35.82
CA SER A 372 9.51 -2.64 36.19
C SER A 372 8.80 -3.71 35.36
N ARG A 373 9.02 -3.74 34.03
CA ARG A 373 8.49 -4.79 33.15
C ARG A 373 8.99 -6.19 33.51
N GLU A 374 10.27 -6.34 33.82
CA GLU A 374 10.86 -7.60 34.30
C GLU A 374 10.19 -8.06 35.60
N THR A 375 10.01 -7.16 36.58
CA THR A 375 9.33 -7.48 37.85
C THR A 375 7.87 -7.88 37.63
N LEU A 376 7.13 -7.15 36.79
CA LEU A 376 5.74 -7.48 36.45
C LEU A 376 5.62 -8.83 35.73
N HIS A 377 6.61 -9.18 34.91
CA HIS A 377 6.66 -10.49 34.26
C HIS A 377 6.80 -11.62 35.29
N VAL A 378 7.71 -11.49 36.25
CA VAL A 378 7.88 -12.46 37.35
C VAL A 378 6.60 -12.59 38.18
N LEU A 379 5.94 -11.47 38.53
CA LEU A 379 4.67 -11.49 39.25
C LEU A 379 3.56 -12.22 38.46
N ARG A 380 3.53 -12.05 37.13
CA ARG A 380 2.58 -12.76 36.26
C ARG A 380 2.87 -14.26 36.22
N GLN A 381 4.14 -14.67 36.19
CA GLN A 381 4.52 -16.08 36.28
C GLN A 381 4.11 -16.69 37.63
N LEU A 382 4.39 -16.01 38.74
CA LEU A 382 3.98 -16.45 40.08
C LEU A 382 2.45 -16.61 40.18
N ARG A 383 1.69 -15.64 39.66
CA ARG A 383 0.23 -15.74 39.59
C ARG A 383 -0.22 -16.97 38.80
N SER A 384 0.38 -17.23 37.64
CA SER A 384 0.06 -18.41 36.84
C SER A 384 0.37 -19.73 37.57
N HIS A 385 1.44 -19.77 38.36
CA HIS A 385 1.75 -20.92 39.21
C HIS A 385 0.70 -21.13 40.31
N ILE A 386 0.29 -20.06 41.01
CA ILE A 386 -0.75 -20.14 42.04
C ILE A 386 -2.08 -20.62 41.45
N GLU A 387 -2.47 -20.12 40.28
CA GLU A 387 -3.70 -20.55 39.58
C GLU A 387 -3.63 -22.03 39.16
N LYS A 388 -2.45 -22.52 38.75
CA LYS A 388 -2.25 -23.95 38.43
C LYS A 388 -2.35 -24.82 39.69
N ASP A 389 -1.73 -24.41 40.79
CA ASP A 389 -1.75 -25.16 42.04
C ASP A 389 -3.18 -25.23 42.63
N GLN A 390 -3.95 -24.13 42.53
CA GLN A 390 -5.38 -24.14 42.92
C GLN A 390 -6.21 -25.10 42.08
N ASN A 391 -5.99 -25.14 40.76
CA ASN A 391 -6.70 -26.05 39.88
C ASN A 391 -6.31 -27.52 40.13
N GLN A 392 -5.05 -27.82 40.43
CA GLN A 392 -4.60 -29.18 40.75
C GLN A 392 -5.12 -29.67 42.11
N GLY A 393 -5.19 -28.80 43.13
CA GLY A 393 -5.77 -29.13 44.43
C GLY A 393 -7.26 -29.49 44.35
N ASN A 394 -8.01 -28.83 43.46
CA ASN A 394 -9.43 -29.14 43.26
C ASN A 394 -9.67 -30.51 42.59
N VAL A 395 -8.74 -30.96 41.75
CA VAL A 395 -8.82 -32.27 41.07
C VAL A 395 -8.51 -33.42 42.04
N GLN A 396 -7.57 -33.25 42.97
CA GLN A 396 -7.27 -34.28 43.98
C GLN A 396 -8.37 -34.42 45.06
N ALA A 397 -9.08 -33.33 45.38
CA ALA A 397 -10.19 -33.37 46.33
C ALA A 397 -11.41 -34.16 45.81
N HIS A 398 -11.61 -34.25 44.49
CA HIS A 398 -12.71 -35.03 43.88
C HIS A 398 -12.39 -36.52 43.68
N GLN A 399 -11.13 -36.95 43.75
CA GLN A 399 -10.76 -38.37 43.67
C GLN A 399 -10.71 -39.09 45.03
N SER A 400 -10.86 -38.37 46.13
CA SER A 400 -10.80 -38.92 47.50
C SER A 400 -12.17 -39.02 48.14
N GLN A 401 -13.21 -39.40 47.39
CA GLN A 401 -14.50 -39.78 47.98
C GLN A 401 -14.51 -41.31 48.11
N PRO A 402 -14.24 -41.88 49.31
CA PRO A 402 -14.28 -43.32 49.49
C PRO A 402 -15.71 -43.79 49.27
N GLN A 403 -15.89 -44.70 48.30
CA GLN A 403 -17.12 -45.49 48.18
C GLN A 403 -17.26 -46.31 49.46
N LEU A 404 -18.05 -45.81 50.41
CA LEU A 404 -18.56 -46.59 51.52
C LEU A 404 -19.58 -47.59 50.95
N GLN A 405 -19.17 -48.86 50.91
CA GLN A 405 -20.05 -50.02 50.74
C GLN A 405 -20.75 -50.37 52.04
#